data_AF-A0A258NQV0-F1
#
_entry.id   AF-A0A258NQV0-F1
#
_cell.length_a   1.000
_cell.length_b   1.000
_cell.length_c   1.000
_cell.angle_alpha   90.00
_cell.angle_beta   90.00
_cell.angle_gamma   90.00
#
_symmetry.space_group_name_H-M   'P 1'
#
loop_
_entity.id
_entity.type
_entity.pdbx_description
1 polymer ?
#
loop_
_entity_poly.entity_id
_entity_poly.type
_entity_poly.pdbx_seq_one_letter_code
_entity_poly.pdbx_strand_id
1 'polypeptide(L)'
;MSRACDAIGCTCATASGRFMCRKHWFMVPADLQRVINTRYRACRKDFGFLSDSEYLKACTAAIQGIAKAEGKPAADDSYARLLRGVETRAARLSTGSQ
;
A
#
# COMPACT_ATOMS: atom_id res chain seq x y z
N MET A 1 11.55 -0.25 17.14
CA MET A 1 10.10 -0.52 16.98
C MET A 1 9.92 -1.45 15.80
N SER A 2 9.24 -2.57 16.00
CA SER A 2 8.87 -3.52 14.95
C SER A 2 7.40 -3.34 14.60
N ARG A 3 7.03 -3.55 13.35
CA ARG A 3 5.63 -3.56 12.90
C ARG A 3 5.31 -4.92 12.26
N ALA A 4 4.06 -5.36 12.34
CA ALA A 4 3.64 -6.56 11.63
C ALA A 4 3.75 -6.35 10.10
N CYS A 5 3.99 -7.43 9.38
CA CYS A 5 3.91 -7.44 7.92
C CYS A 5 2.51 -7.02 7.45
N ASP A 6 2.42 -6.21 6.41
CA ASP A 6 1.13 -5.76 5.84
C ASP A 6 0.40 -6.87 5.05
N ALA A 7 1.01 -8.04 4.83
CA ALA A 7 0.34 -9.17 4.20
C ALA A 7 -0.76 -9.75 5.11
N ILE A 8 -1.92 -10.07 4.51
CA ILE A 8 -3.11 -10.52 5.26
C ILE A 8 -2.79 -11.78 6.09
N GLY A 9 -3.00 -11.68 7.40
CA GLY A 9 -2.75 -12.78 8.35
C GLY A 9 -1.27 -13.11 8.59
N CYS A 10 -0.33 -12.26 8.16
CA CYS A 10 1.08 -12.46 8.46
C CYS A 10 1.45 -11.79 9.80
N THR A 11 1.94 -12.58 10.74
CA THR A 11 2.39 -12.10 12.07
C THR A 11 3.89 -11.81 12.13
N CYS A 12 4.60 -11.94 11.01
CA CYS A 12 6.05 -11.75 10.97
C CYS A 12 6.41 -10.29 11.27
N ALA A 13 7.34 -10.08 12.22
CA ALA A 13 7.85 -8.76 12.55
C ALA A 13 8.71 -8.21 11.41
N THR A 14 8.46 -6.96 11.05
CA THR A 14 9.19 -6.20 10.04
C THR A 14 9.83 -4.97 10.68
N ALA A 15 11.04 -4.64 10.22
CA ALA A 15 11.73 -3.44 10.67
C ALA A 15 10.99 -2.18 10.20
N SER A 16 11.05 -1.11 10.99
CA SER A 16 10.54 0.21 10.59
C SER A 16 11.07 0.61 9.22
N GLY A 17 10.18 1.11 8.35
CA GLY A 17 10.51 1.53 6.99
C GLY A 17 10.52 0.41 5.94
N ARG A 18 10.23 -0.84 6.32
CA ARG A 18 9.94 -1.91 5.35
C ARG A 18 8.45 -2.09 5.15
N PHE A 19 8.03 -2.24 3.89
CA PHE A 19 6.62 -2.50 3.54
C PHE A 19 6.15 -3.89 4.00
N MET A 20 6.96 -4.93 3.81
CA MET A 20 6.60 -6.31 4.16
C MET A 20 7.80 -7.10 4.67
N CYS A 21 7.54 -8.32 5.16
CA CYS A 21 8.60 -9.27 5.46
C CYS A 21 9.30 -9.69 4.16
N ARG A 22 10.51 -10.25 4.28
CA ARG A 22 11.32 -10.63 3.11
C ARG A 22 10.55 -11.56 2.17
N LYS A 23 9.89 -12.60 2.71
CA LYS A 23 9.11 -13.58 1.93
C LYS A 23 8.03 -12.91 1.08
N HIS A 24 7.16 -12.12 1.70
CA HIS A 24 6.06 -11.45 1.02
C HIS A 24 6.53 -10.38 0.05
N TRP A 25 7.62 -9.67 0.39
CA TRP A 25 8.23 -8.71 -0.53
C TRP A 25 8.68 -9.35 -1.85
N PHE A 26 9.27 -10.55 -1.81
CA PHE A 26 9.67 -11.28 -3.02
C PHE A 26 8.49 -11.81 -3.84
N MET A 27 7.30 -11.87 -3.28
CA MET A 27 6.08 -12.25 -4.01
C MET A 27 5.46 -11.06 -4.77
N VAL A 28 5.83 -9.83 -4.44
CA VAL A 28 5.34 -8.63 -5.12
C VAL A 28 6.01 -8.52 -6.49
N PRO A 29 5.26 -8.31 -7.59
CA PRO A 29 5.85 -8.03 -8.90
C PRO A 29 6.85 -6.86 -8.87
N ALA A 30 7.92 -6.98 -9.66
CA ALA A 30 9.03 -6.02 -9.64
C ALA A 30 8.60 -4.57 -9.95
N ASP A 31 7.61 -4.39 -10.82
CA ASP A 31 7.09 -3.05 -11.15
C ASP A 31 6.37 -2.41 -9.96
N LEU A 32 5.56 -3.18 -9.22
CA LEU A 32 4.93 -2.68 -7.98
C LEU A 32 5.97 -2.39 -6.91
N GLN A 33 6.99 -3.23 -6.76
CA GLN A 33 8.11 -2.97 -5.84
C GLN A 33 8.79 -1.63 -6.16
N ARG A 34 9.01 -1.33 -7.45
CA ARG A 34 9.63 -0.08 -7.91
C ARG A 34 8.75 1.12 -7.57
N VAL A 35 7.44 1.05 -7.84
CA VAL A 35 6.50 2.14 -7.54
C VAL A 35 6.47 2.43 -6.04
N ILE A 36 6.26 1.39 -5.21
CA ILE A 36 6.20 1.52 -3.75
C ILE A 36 7.48 2.16 -3.21
N ASN A 37 8.65 1.65 -3.59
CA ASN A 37 9.93 2.19 -3.11
C ASN A 37 10.16 3.64 -3.56
N THR A 38 9.84 3.95 -4.82
CA THR A 38 10.06 5.29 -5.38
C THR A 38 9.19 6.32 -4.68
N ARG A 39 7.88 6.06 -4.60
CA ARG A 39 6.92 6.96 -3.96
C ARG A 39 7.13 7.07 -2.45
N TYR A 40 7.40 5.95 -1.77
CA TYR A 40 7.73 5.98 -0.34
C TYR A 40 8.96 6.85 -0.07
N ARG A 41 10.06 6.67 -0.81
CA ARG A 41 11.28 7.45 -0.60
C ARG A 41 11.08 8.94 -0.89
N ALA A 42 10.29 9.26 -1.92
CA ALA A 42 9.97 10.64 -2.27
C ALA A 42 9.18 11.36 -1.17
N CYS A 43 8.22 10.69 -0.54
CA CYS A 43 7.26 11.33 0.37
C CYS A 43 7.38 10.92 1.84
N ARG A 44 8.39 10.13 2.24
CA ARG A 44 8.50 9.61 3.62
C ARG A 44 8.71 10.68 4.68
N LYS A 45 9.31 11.83 4.34
CA LYS A 45 9.65 12.88 5.32
C LYS A 45 8.40 13.52 5.91
N ASP A 46 7.40 13.76 5.07
CA ASP A 46 6.18 14.49 5.42
C ASP A 46 4.95 13.57 5.48
N PHE A 47 5.15 12.25 5.44
CA PHE A 47 4.07 11.25 5.33
C PHE A 47 3.13 11.45 4.14
N GLY A 48 3.55 12.18 3.10
CA GLY A 48 2.74 12.49 1.91
C GLY A 48 2.35 11.24 1.11
N PHE A 49 3.01 10.11 1.33
CA PHE A 49 2.62 8.84 0.72
C PHE A 49 1.23 8.35 1.18
N LEU A 50 0.70 8.84 2.30
CA LEU A 50 -0.65 8.50 2.79
C LEU A 50 -1.76 9.16 1.96
N SER A 51 -1.43 10.17 1.15
CA SER A 51 -2.35 10.82 0.20
C SER A 51 -1.95 10.62 -1.27
N ASP A 52 -0.86 9.90 -1.53
CA ASP A 52 -0.41 9.57 -2.88
C ASP A 52 -1.21 8.37 -3.43
N SER A 53 -2.14 8.65 -4.34
CA SER A 53 -3.00 7.62 -4.91
C SER A 53 -2.25 6.50 -5.64
N GLU A 54 -1.09 6.77 -6.25
CA GLU A 54 -0.31 5.74 -6.94
C GLU A 54 0.39 4.81 -5.95
N TYR A 55 0.94 5.39 -4.86
CA TYR A 55 1.48 4.61 -3.77
C TYR A 55 0.42 3.69 -3.16
N LEU A 56 -0.76 4.24 -2.84
CA LEU A 56 -1.86 3.49 -2.24
C LEU A 56 -2.36 2.36 -3.16
N LYS A 57 -2.54 2.65 -4.47
CA LYS A 57 -2.89 1.64 -5.48
C LYS A 57 -1.87 0.52 -5.54
N ALA A 58 -0.57 0.85 -5.56
CA ALA A 58 0.49 -0.15 -5.63
C ALA A 58 0.54 -1.02 -4.36
N CYS A 59 0.36 -0.42 -3.17
CA CYS A 59 0.28 -1.14 -1.91
C CYS A 59 -0.91 -2.11 -1.86
N THR A 60 -2.12 -1.64 -2.21
CA THR A 60 -3.31 -2.49 -2.26
C THR A 60 -3.16 -3.61 -3.28
N ALA A 61 -2.65 -3.33 -4.49
CA ALA A 61 -2.39 -4.35 -5.50
C ALA A 61 -1.38 -5.41 -5.04
N ALA A 62 -0.32 -5.00 -4.34
CA ALA A 62 0.66 -5.91 -3.76
C ALA A 62 0.04 -6.84 -2.69
N ILE A 63 -0.75 -6.28 -1.76
CA ILE A 63 -1.41 -7.05 -0.69
C ILE A 63 -2.40 -8.05 -1.29
N GLN A 64 -3.26 -7.59 -2.21
CA GLN A 64 -4.24 -8.45 -2.89
C GLN A 64 -3.55 -9.54 -3.72
N GLY A 65 -2.45 -9.20 -4.39
CA GLY A 65 -1.64 -10.14 -5.15
C GLY A 65 -1.10 -11.28 -4.28
N ILE A 66 -0.54 -10.97 -3.10
CA ILE A 66 -0.03 -12.04 -2.23
C ILE A 66 -1.18 -12.82 -1.59
N ALA A 67 -2.28 -12.17 -1.23
CA ALA A 67 -3.45 -12.85 -0.67
C ALA A 67 -4.00 -13.88 -1.67
N LYS A 68 -4.13 -13.49 -2.95
CA LYS A 68 -4.51 -14.40 -4.03
C LYS A 68 -3.51 -15.56 -4.18
N ALA A 69 -2.20 -15.28 -4.15
CA ALA A 69 -1.17 -16.30 -4.25
C ALA A 69 -1.16 -17.26 -3.04
N GLU A 70 -1.57 -16.79 -1.86
CA GLU A 70 -1.68 -17.59 -0.64
C GLU A 70 -3.07 -18.25 -0.47
N GLY A 71 -4.00 -18.06 -1.42
CA GLY A 71 -5.38 -18.58 -1.31
C GLY A 71 -6.20 -17.94 -0.19
N LYS A 72 -5.83 -16.74 0.25
CA LYS A 72 -6.51 -16.01 1.31
C LYS A 72 -7.62 -15.13 0.74
N PRO A 73 -8.71 -14.91 1.50
CA PRO A 73 -9.75 -13.98 1.07
C PRO A 73 -9.17 -12.56 0.94
N ALA A 74 -9.70 -11.81 -0.02
CA ALA A 74 -9.45 -10.38 -0.10
C ALA A 74 -10.01 -9.72 1.17
N ALA A 75 -9.12 -9.24 2.03
CA ALA A 75 -9.49 -8.50 3.23
C ALA A 75 -9.36 -7.00 2.99
N ASP A 76 -10.11 -6.21 3.77
CA ASP A 76 -10.06 -4.75 3.71
C ASP A 76 -8.72 -4.26 4.29
N ASP A 77 -7.77 -3.96 3.40
CA ASP A 77 -6.48 -3.39 3.77
C ASP A 77 -6.60 -1.88 4.06
N SER A 78 -5.81 -1.40 5.02
CA SER A 78 -5.81 0.01 5.43
C SER A 78 -5.50 0.96 4.27
N TYR A 79 -4.72 0.53 3.28
CA TYR A 79 -4.38 1.34 2.10
C TYR A 79 -5.58 1.50 1.17
N ALA A 80 -6.43 0.49 1.01
CA ALA A 80 -7.67 0.58 0.25
C ALA A 80 -8.64 1.60 0.85
N ARG A 81 -8.72 1.70 2.19
CA ARG A 81 -9.52 2.76 2.85
C ARG A 81 -9.00 4.16 2.55
N LEU A 82 -7.68 4.34 2.65
CA LEU A 82 -7.04 5.62 2.33
C LEU A 82 -7.25 5.99 0.87
N LEU A 83 -7.11 5.02 -0.04
CA LEU A 83 -7.28 5.22 -1.47
C LEU A 83 -8.70 5.72 -1.78
N ARG A 84 -9.73 5.06 -1.22
CA ARG A 84 -11.13 5.50 -1.37
C ARG A 84 -11.32 6.95 -0.89
N GLY A 85 -10.67 7.33 0.21
CA GLY A 85 -10.70 8.71 0.72
C GLY A 85 -10.05 9.72 -0.23
N VAL A 86 -8.87 9.39 -0.76
CA VAL A 86 -8.14 10.23 -1.73
C VAL A 86 -8.94 10.39 -3.02
N GLU A 87 -9.48 9.31 -3.56
CA GLU A 87 -10.30 9.32 -4.78
C GLU A 87 -11.60 10.10 -4.60
N THR A 88 -12.27 9.94 -3.44
CA THR A 88 -13.47 10.72 -3.11
C THR A 88 -13.17 12.22 -3.04
N ARG A 89 -12.04 12.60 -2.42
CA ARG A 89 -11.61 14.00 -2.35
C ARG A 89 -11.28 14.55 -3.74
N ALA A 90 -10.57 13.79 -4.57
CA ALA A 90 -10.26 14.17 -5.94
C ALA A 90 -11.52 14.38 -6.78
N ALA A 91 -12.52 13.49 -6.64
CA ALA A 91 -13.80 13.61 -7.31
C ALA A 91 -14.55 14.89 -6.93
N ARG A 92 -14.60 15.23 -5.62
CA ARG A 92 -15.24 16.46 -5.13
C ARG A 92 -14.57 17.74 -5.63
N LEU A 93 -13.24 17.75 -5.74
CA LEU A 93 -12.50 18.90 -6.28
C LEU A 93 -12.74 19.07 -7.78
N SER A 94 -12.97 17.99 -8.50
CA SER A 94 -13.25 18.01 -9.94
C SER A 94 -14.66 18.50 -10.26
N THR A 95 -15.61 18.37 -9.34
CA THR A 95 -17.00 18.84 -9.51
C THR A 95 -17.30 20.21 -8.90
N GLY A 96 -16.39 20.78 -8.10
CA GLY A 96 -16.53 22.10 -7.46
C GLY A 96 -16.02 23.29 -8.28
N SER A 97 -15.66 23.10 -9.55
CA SER A 97 -15.29 24.17 -10.48
C SER A 97 -16.34 24.26 -11.61
N GLN A 98 -17.53 24.75 -11.28
CA GLN A 98 -18.50 25.33 -12.22
C GLN A 98 -19.12 26.56 -11.57
#